data_AF-V4M0K7-F1
#
_entry.id   AF-V4M0K7-F1
#
_cell.length_a   1.000
_cell.length_b   1.000
_cell.length_c   1.000
_cell.angle_alpha   90.00
_cell.angle_beta   90.00
_cell.angle_gamma   90.00
#
_symmetry.space_group_name_H-M   'P 1'
#
loop_
_entity.id
_entity.type
_entity.pdbx_description
1 polymer ?
#
loop_
_entity_poly.entity_id
_entity_poly.type
_entity_poly.pdbx_seq_one_letter_code
_entity_poly.pdbx_strand_id
1 'polypeptide(L)'
;MSGEGTERKNKSAVSARSHTGNTQERSSSGFVKTILLVSFVGALAWVYQSIQPPPPKIVGSPGGAAVTAPRIKLRDGRHLAYKEVGFPRDEAKFKIIYIHGFDSCMHDSPFPHFLSPALVEELRIYTVSFDRPGYGESDPDPNRSPRSIALDIEELADGLGLGPNFYVFGLSMGGEITWACLKYIPHRLAGVALVAPAINYWWRNLPEDITREVFSVMLPADQWALRVAHYAPWLTYWWNTQKWFPISNVIAGNLVIFSRQDMEVLSKLGFVNPNRVQALLYRCLV
;
A
#
# COMPACT_ATOMS: atom_id res chain seq x y z
N MET A 1 117.55 -11.21 -19.57
CA MET A 1 116.92 -12.00 -20.66
C MET A 1 115.47 -12.17 -20.26
N SER A 2 114.51 -11.37 -20.72
CA SER A 2 114.07 -11.02 -22.09
C SER A 2 112.77 -11.77 -22.41
N GLY A 3 111.68 -11.04 -22.58
CA GLY A 3 110.34 -11.60 -22.75
C GLY A 3 109.25 -10.54 -22.56
N GLU A 4 109.15 -9.62 -23.52
CA GLU A 4 108.11 -8.58 -23.57
C GLU A 4 106.73 -9.16 -23.92
N GLY A 5 105.66 -8.45 -23.55
CA GLY A 5 104.27 -8.91 -23.70
C GLY A 5 103.22 -7.80 -23.85
N THR A 6 103.53 -6.80 -24.68
CA THR A 6 102.60 -5.94 -25.47
C THR A 6 101.50 -5.11 -24.78
N GLU A 7 101.54 -3.80 -25.05
CA GLU A 7 100.58 -2.74 -24.70
C GLU A 7 99.41 -2.63 -25.73
N ARG A 8 98.16 -2.29 -25.30
CA ARG A 8 97.37 -1.10 -25.78
C ARG A 8 95.84 -1.08 -25.50
N LYS A 9 95.40 0.02 -24.87
CA LYS A 9 94.28 0.97 -25.19
C LYS A 9 93.03 0.43 -25.93
N ASN A 10 91.79 0.79 -25.56
CA ASN A 10 91.25 2.18 -25.51
C ASN A 10 89.88 2.30 -24.78
N LYS A 11 89.60 3.49 -24.21
CA LYS A 11 88.35 4.34 -24.22
C LYS A 11 87.00 3.67 -24.60
N SER A 12 85.79 3.99 -24.10
CA SER A 12 85.20 5.06 -23.22
C SER A 12 83.64 4.88 -23.22
N ALA A 13 82.75 5.48 -22.40
CA ALA A 13 82.71 6.18 -21.10
C ALA A 13 81.23 6.61 -20.81
N VAL A 14 80.98 7.52 -19.83
CA VAL A 14 79.76 8.36 -19.60
C VAL A 14 78.54 7.75 -18.83
N SER A 15 78.11 8.50 -17.79
CA SER A 15 76.77 8.55 -17.15
C SER A 15 76.18 7.30 -16.43
N ALA A 16 75.22 7.44 -15.51
CA ALA A 16 74.85 8.52 -14.57
C ALA A 16 73.77 8.00 -13.59
N ARG A 17 73.69 8.64 -12.40
CA ARG A 17 72.50 8.76 -11.53
C ARG A 17 71.69 7.49 -11.17
N SER A 18 71.80 7.13 -9.89
CA SER A 18 70.67 6.94 -8.96
C SER A 18 69.25 6.82 -9.56
N HIS A 19 68.59 5.69 -9.32
CA HIS A 19 67.36 5.65 -8.51
C HIS A 19 67.08 4.21 -8.09
N THR A 20 67.20 3.94 -6.78
CA THR A 20 66.58 2.77 -6.16
C THR A 20 65.07 2.96 -6.21
N GLY A 21 64.45 2.43 -7.26
CA GLY A 21 63.00 2.31 -7.38
C GLY A 21 62.47 1.36 -6.33
N ASN A 22 62.21 1.87 -5.13
CA ASN A 22 61.38 1.19 -4.14
C ASN A 22 59.95 1.17 -4.70
N THR A 23 59.62 0.16 -5.52
CA THR A 23 58.25 -0.14 -5.95
C THR A 23 57.46 -0.62 -4.74
N GLN A 24 57.07 0.37 -3.93
CA GLN A 24 56.03 0.31 -2.94
C GLN A 24 54.83 -0.44 -3.56
N GLU A 25 54.44 -1.57 -2.98
CA GLU A 25 53.20 -2.29 -3.33
C GLU A 25 52.00 -1.40 -3.03
N ARG A 26 51.71 -0.45 -3.94
CA ARG A 26 50.65 0.53 -3.77
C ARG A 26 49.30 -0.11 -4.04
N SER A 27 48.79 -0.75 -2.99
CA SER A 27 47.36 -0.73 -2.66
C SER A 27 46.41 -1.35 -3.70
N SER A 28 46.80 -2.45 -4.34
CA SER A 28 45.84 -3.32 -5.05
C SER A 28 44.71 -3.76 -4.11
N SER A 29 45.04 -4.13 -2.86
CA SER A 29 44.08 -4.44 -1.80
C SER A 29 43.16 -3.25 -1.46
N GLY A 30 43.68 -2.03 -1.40
CA GLY A 30 42.87 -0.84 -1.14
C GLY A 30 41.92 -0.51 -2.30
N PHE A 31 42.39 -0.63 -3.54
CA PHE A 31 41.57 -0.44 -4.74
C PHE A 31 40.44 -1.48 -4.83
N VAL A 32 40.73 -2.76 -4.60
CA VAL A 32 39.73 -3.84 -4.55
C VAL A 32 38.72 -3.61 -3.42
N LYS A 33 39.18 -3.20 -2.22
CA LYS A 33 38.27 -2.84 -1.11
C LYS A 33 37.36 -1.68 -1.46
N THR A 34 37.87 -0.64 -2.13
CA THR A 34 37.06 0.49 -2.61
C THR A 34 36.03 0.05 -3.64
N ILE A 35 36.40 -0.78 -4.62
CA ILE A 35 35.45 -1.33 -5.60
C ILE A 35 34.36 -2.14 -4.90
N LEU A 36 34.73 -3.08 -4.01
CA LEU A 36 33.76 -3.89 -3.27
C LEU A 36 32.82 -3.02 -2.42
N LEU A 37 33.32 -1.97 -1.77
CA LEU A 37 32.51 -1.03 -1.00
C LEU A 37 31.55 -0.24 -1.89
N VAL A 38 32.02 0.30 -3.02
CA VAL A 38 31.18 1.06 -3.97
C VAL A 38 30.12 0.17 -4.60
N SER A 39 30.46 -1.06 -5.00
CA SER A 39 29.51 -2.06 -5.50
C SER A 39 28.49 -2.45 -4.44
N PHE A 40 28.90 -2.62 -3.17
CA PHE A 40 28.00 -2.93 -2.06
C PHE A 40 27.03 -1.77 -1.77
N VAL A 41 27.52 -0.52 -1.69
CA VAL A 41 26.67 0.66 -1.51
C VAL A 41 25.74 0.87 -2.70
N GLY A 42 26.22 0.65 -3.92
CA GLY A 42 25.39 0.69 -5.14
C GLY A 42 24.28 -0.36 -5.14
N ALA A 43 24.59 -1.60 -4.71
CA ALA A 43 23.60 -2.65 -4.54
C ALA A 43 22.57 -2.31 -3.45
N LEU A 44 23.00 -1.77 -2.29
CA LEU A 44 22.08 -1.31 -1.24
C LEU A 44 21.17 -0.17 -1.72
N ALA A 45 21.71 0.79 -2.46
CA ALA A 45 20.94 1.89 -3.04
C ALA A 45 19.92 1.37 -4.06
N TRP A 46 20.31 0.42 -4.92
CA TRP A 46 19.40 -0.22 -5.87
C TRP A 46 18.29 -1.02 -5.16
N VAL A 47 18.62 -1.82 -4.14
CA VAL A 47 17.63 -2.53 -3.31
C VAL A 47 16.68 -1.53 -2.66
N TYR A 48 17.19 -0.47 -2.02
CA TYR A 48 16.36 0.58 -1.43
C TYR A 48 15.38 1.20 -2.43
N GLN A 49 15.85 1.58 -3.63
CA GLN A 49 14.99 2.14 -4.69
C GLN A 49 13.94 1.13 -5.18
N SER A 50 14.29 -0.16 -5.28
CA SER A 50 13.35 -1.21 -5.69
C SER A 50 12.26 -1.53 -4.68
N ILE A 51 12.42 -1.14 -3.41
CA ILE A 51 11.39 -1.32 -2.37
C ILE A 51 10.54 -0.07 -2.12
N GLN A 52 10.94 1.10 -2.61
CA GLN A 52 10.11 2.31 -2.48
C GLN A 52 8.95 2.28 -3.50
N PRO A 53 7.71 2.62 -3.08
CA PRO A 53 6.65 2.94 -4.03
C PRO A 53 7.01 4.21 -4.83
N PRO A 54 6.50 4.36 -6.07
CA PRO A 54 6.61 5.62 -6.79
C PRO A 54 5.90 6.75 -6.02
N PRO A 55 6.32 8.01 -6.18
CA PRO A 55 5.60 9.14 -5.59
C PRO A 55 4.13 9.16 -6.05
N PRO A 56 3.17 9.37 -5.13
CA PRO A 56 1.75 9.35 -5.46
C PRO A 56 1.37 10.53 -6.37
N LYS A 57 0.50 10.26 -7.35
CA LYS A 57 -0.01 11.27 -8.30
C LYS A 57 -1.18 12.02 -7.68
N ILE A 58 -0.89 13.13 -6.99
CA ILE A 58 -1.90 13.94 -6.29
C ILE A 58 -2.92 14.51 -7.29
N VAL A 59 -4.22 14.28 -7.03
CA VAL A 59 -5.30 14.74 -7.92
C VAL A 59 -5.46 16.25 -7.83
N GLY A 60 -5.40 16.92 -8.97
CA GLY A 60 -5.35 18.38 -9.10
C GLY A 60 -3.94 19.00 -9.10
N SER A 61 -2.87 18.21 -8.95
CA SER A 61 -1.49 18.72 -9.10
C SER A 61 -1.03 18.68 -10.57
N PRO A 62 0.03 19.42 -10.96
CA PRO A 62 0.63 19.29 -12.29
C PRO A 62 1.05 17.83 -12.57
N GLY A 63 0.50 17.23 -13.63
CA GLY A 63 0.70 15.82 -13.98
C GLY A 63 -0.17 14.80 -13.23
N GLY A 64 -1.01 15.26 -12.30
CA GLY A 64 -2.07 14.45 -11.68
C GLY A 64 -3.35 14.42 -12.53
N ALA A 65 -4.32 13.59 -12.14
CA ALA A 65 -5.65 13.61 -12.72
C ALA A 65 -6.39 14.92 -12.37
N ALA A 66 -7.38 15.30 -13.18
CA ALA A 66 -8.26 16.42 -12.85
C ALA A 66 -9.19 16.04 -11.69
N VAL A 67 -9.54 17.01 -10.85
CA VAL A 67 -10.55 16.85 -9.79
C VAL A 67 -11.93 16.90 -10.45
N THR A 68 -12.75 15.89 -10.23
CA THR A 68 -14.13 15.81 -10.75
C THR A 68 -15.18 15.59 -9.65
N ALA A 69 -14.77 15.06 -8.50
CA ALA A 69 -15.67 14.78 -7.37
C ALA A 69 -15.72 15.93 -6.35
N PRO A 70 -16.81 16.03 -5.56
CA PRO A 70 -16.81 16.80 -4.31
C PRO A 70 -15.72 16.29 -3.37
N ARG A 71 -14.99 17.22 -2.74
CA ARG A 71 -13.95 16.89 -1.76
C ARG A 71 -14.04 17.78 -0.52
N ILE A 72 -13.78 17.20 0.65
CA ILE A 72 -13.56 17.95 1.90
C ILE A 72 -12.06 18.11 2.12
N LYS A 73 -11.64 19.23 2.70
CA LYS A 73 -10.27 19.46 3.15
C LYS A 73 -10.15 19.17 4.65
N LEU A 74 -9.23 18.27 5.01
CA LEU A 74 -8.88 17.90 6.38
C LEU A 74 -7.97 18.95 7.03
N ARG A 75 -7.85 18.91 8.37
CA ARG A 75 -7.03 19.85 9.16
C ARG A 75 -5.54 19.79 8.82
N ASP A 76 -5.02 18.65 8.37
CA ASP A 76 -3.63 18.49 7.93
C ASP A 76 -3.37 18.96 6.48
N GLY A 77 -4.43 19.38 5.78
CA GLY A 77 -4.38 19.91 4.43
C GLY A 77 -4.68 18.91 3.31
N ARG A 78 -4.78 17.61 3.61
CA ARG A 78 -5.24 16.57 2.67
C ARG A 78 -6.71 16.76 2.30
N HIS A 79 -7.12 16.19 1.18
CA HIS A 79 -8.52 16.13 0.74
C HIS A 79 -9.04 14.70 0.75
N LEU A 80 -10.31 14.53 1.16
CA LEU A 80 -11.06 13.31 0.91
C LEU A 80 -12.15 13.57 -0.13
N ALA A 81 -12.15 12.80 -1.21
CA ALA A 81 -13.22 12.77 -2.17
C ALA A 81 -14.39 11.91 -1.67
N TYR A 82 -15.62 12.36 -1.94
CA TYR A 82 -16.82 11.68 -1.46
C TYR A 82 -18.00 11.79 -2.44
N LYS A 83 -18.97 10.90 -2.23
CA LYS A 83 -20.24 10.83 -2.96
C LYS A 83 -21.38 10.65 -1.96
N GLU A 84 -22.32 11.59 -2.00
CA GLU A 84 -23.57 11.55 -1.21
C GLU A 84 -24.66 10.85 -2.04
N VAL A 85 -25.42 9.95 -1.41
CA VAL A 85 -26.62 9.31 -2.02
C VAL A 85 -27.68 9.06 -0.95
N GLY A 86 -28.94 9.33 -1.28
CA GLY A 86 -30.10 9.02 -0.45
C GLY A 86 -30.96 10.24 -0.18
N PHE A 87 -31.62 10.23 0.99
CA PHE A 87 -32.48 11.30 1.47
C PHE A 87 -31.69 12.60 1.75
N PRO A 88 -32.28 13.80 1.61
CA PRO A 88 -31.62 15.07 1.93
C PRO A 88 -30.97 15.07 3.32
N ARG A 89 -29.65 15.30 3.33
CA ARG A 89 -28.78 15.17 4.51
C ARG A 89 -29.29 15.91 5.75
N ASP A 90 -29.77 17.13 5.57
CA ASP A 90 -30.10 18.02 6.68
C ASP A 90 -31.44 17.62 7.36
N GLU A 91 -32.26 16.80 6.70
CA GLU A 91 -33.51 16.23 7.21
C GLU A 91 -33.44 14.71 7.49
N ALA A 92 -32.29 14.09 7.21
CA ALA A 92 -32.06 12.65 7.33
C ALA A 92 -32.01 12.17 8.78
N LYS A 93 -32.69 11.06 9.07
CA LYS A 93 -32.72 10.41 10.39
C LYS A 93 -31.53 9.48 10.60
N PHE A 94 -31.13 8.75 9.56
CA PHE A 94 -29.97 7.86 9.59
C PHE A 94 -28.93 8.40 8.62
N LYS A 95 -27.77 8.79 9.14
CA LYS A 95 -26.62 9.26 8.35
C LYS A 95 -25.52 8.22 8.44
N ILE A 96 -25.21 7.58 7.31
CA ILE A 96 -24.34 6.40 7.24
C ILE A 96 -23.09 6.72 6.41
N ILE A 97 -21.91 6.55 7.00
CA ILE A 97 -20.64 6.56 6.27
C ILE A 97 -20.33 5.13 5.81
N TYR A 98 -20.26 4.93 4.49
CA TYR A 98 -19.82 3.68 3.88
C TYR A 98 -18.30 3.68 3.69
N ILE A 99 -17.66 2.62 4.18
CA ILE A 99 -16.23 2.37 4.02
C ILE A 99 -16.04 1.19 3.07
N HIS A 100 -15.50 1.50 1.88
CA HIS A 100 -15.30 0.53 0.81
C HIS A 100 -14.13 -0.43 1.07
N GLY A 101 -14.20 -1.61 0.44
CA GLY A 101 -13.22 -2.68 0.55
C GLY A 101 -11.93 -2.44 -0.25
N PHE A 102 -11.18 -3.51 -0.48
CA PHE A 102 -10.04 -3.55 -1.41
C PHE A 102 -10.52 -3.43 -2.86
N ASP A 103 -9.67 -2.87 -3.75
CA ASP A 103 -9.98 -2.42 -5.12
C ASP A 103 -11.43 -1.91 -5.32
N SER A 104 -11.70 -0.77 -4.70
CA SER A 104 -13.01 -0.12 -4.75
C SER A 104 -12.83 1.37 -4.44
N CYS A 105 -13.86 2.18 -4.66
CA CYS A 105 -13.90 3.63 -4.48
C CYS A 105 -15.25 4.10 -3.90
N MET A 106 -15.40 5.41 -3.72
CA MET A 106 -16.64 6.08 -3.33
C MET A 106 -17.83 5.80 -4.26
N HIS A 107 -17.63 5.25 -5.46
CA HIS A 107 -18.72 4.96 -6.38
C HIS A 107 -19.38 3.60 -6.16
N ASP A 108 -18.71 2.66 -5.51
CA ASP A 108 -19.16 1.26 -5.32
C ASP A 108 -19.91 1.05 -3.99
N SER A 109 -20.64 2.08 -3.54
CA SER A 109 -21.57 1.94 -2.42
C SER A 109 -22.64 0.91 -2.78
N PRO A 110 -22.93 -0.09 -1.94
CA PRO A 110 -23.95 -1.10 -2.21
C PRO A 110 -25.38 -0.52 -2.08
N PHE A 111 -25.55 0.56 -1.32
CA PHE A 111 -26.86 1.09 -0.95
C PHE A 111 -27.79 1.42 -2.13
N PRO A 112 -27.35 2.03 -3.26
CA PRO A 112 -28.21 2.32 -4.41
C PRO A 112 -28.71 1.07 -5.16
N HIS A 113 -28.14 -0.10 -4.89
CA HIS A 113 -28.55 -1.37 -5.49
C HIS A 113 -29.41 -2.23 -4.57
N PHE A 114 -29.20 -2.15 -3.25
CA PHE A 114 -29.91 -2.98 -2.26
C PHE A 114 -31.02 -2.25 -1.48
N LEU A 115 -31.02 -0.92 -1.42
CA LEU A 115 -32.09 -0.14 -0.80
C LEU A 115 -33.06 0.36 -1.87
N SER A 116 -34.36 0.09 -1.69
CA SER A 116 -35.39 0.67 -2.56
C SER A 116 -35.58 2.16 -2.27
N PRO A 117 -35.94 3.00 -3.26
CA PRO A 117 -36.22 4.42 -3.03
C PRO A 117 -37.29 4.65 -1.95
N ALA A 118 -38.32 3.79 -1.89
CA ALA A 118 -39.36 3.85 -0.87
C ALA A 118 -38.80 3.65 0.56
N LEU A 119 -37.87 2.70 0.75
CA LEU A 119 -37.25 2.46 2.05
C LEU A 119 -36.29 3.59 2.47
N VAL A 120 -35.58 4.17 1.50
CA VAL A 120 -34.72 5.35 1.71
C VAL A 120 -35.53 6.56 2.16
N GLU A 121 -36.69 6.78 1.55
CA GLU A 121 -37.64 7.85 1.88
C GLU A 121 -38.29 7.63 3.25
N GLU A 122 -38.89 6.45 3.48
CA GLU A 122 -39.59 6.08 4.71
C GLU A 122 -38.71 6.20 5.95
N LEU A 123 -37.47 5.69 5.86
CA LEU A 123 -36.52 5.72 6.96
C LEU A 123 -35.66 7.00 6.98
N ARG A 124 -35.75 7.85 5.96
CA ARG A 124 -34.92 9.06 5.76
C ARG A 124 -33.42 8.74 5.86
N ILE A 125 -32.97 7.81 5.04
CA ILE A 125 -31.58 7.32 5.02
C ILE A 125 -30.73 8.21 4.10
N TYR A 126 -29.75 8.88 4.67
CA TYR A 126 -28.64 9.51 3.96
C TYR A 126 -27.40 8.61 4.04
N THR A 127 -26.72 8.44 2.92
CA THR A 127 -25.44 7.70 2.87
C THR A 127 -24.37 8.56 2.22
N VAL A 128 -23.15 8.48 2.74
CA VAL A 128 -21.95 9.04 2.10
C VAL A 128 -20.87 7.98 2.02
N SER A 129 -20.32 7.81 0.83
CA SER A 129 -19.16 6.97 0.56
C SER A 129 -17.98 7.87 0.22
N PHE A 130 -16.78 7.54 0.69
CA PHE A 130 -15.58 8.35 0.47
C PHE A 130 -14.43 7.49 -0.04
N ASP A 131 -13.57 8.08 -0.85
CA ASP A 131 -12.32 7.44 -1.25
C ASP A 131 -11.37 7.44 -0.05
N ARG A 132 -10.93 6.27 0.38
CA ARG A 132 -9.93 6.15 1.46
C ARG A 132 -8.61 6.84 1.05
N PRO A 133 -7.79 7.36 1.98
CA PRO A 133 -6.52 8.01 1.64
C PRO A 133 -5.64 7.13 0.74
N GLY A 134 -5.23 7.70 -0.39
CA GLY A 134 -4.49 7.03 -1.46
C GLY A 134 -5.33 6.23 -2.45
N TYR A 135 -6.64 6.45 -2.52
CA TYR A 135 -7.57 5.86 -3.50
C TYR A 135 -8.31 6.98 -4.24
N GLY A 136 -8.70 6.71 -5.50
CA GLY A 136 -9.56 7.58 -6.30
C GLY A 136 -9.09 9.04 -6.34
N GLU A 137 -9.93 9.97 -5.88
CA GLU A 137 -9.64 11.42 -5.85
C GLU A 137 -9.19 11.96 -4.47
N SER A 138 -8.96 11.07 -3.49
CA SER A 138 -8.44 11.41 -2.15
C SER A 138 -6.93 11.48 -2.08
N ASP A 139 -6.41 12.46 -1.33
CA ASP A 139 -4.98 12.60 -1.09
C ASP A 139 -4.42 11.40 -0.28
N PRO A 140 -3.18 10.99 -0.53
CA PRO A 140 -2.50 9.94 0.24
C PRO A 140 -2.21 10.40 1.67
N ASP A 141 -2.32 9.49 2.64
CA ASP A 141 -1.80 9.70 4.00
C ASP A 141 -0.40 9.06 4.12
N PRO A 142 0.69 9.85 4.10
CA PRO A 142 2.05 9.32 4.27
C PRO A 142 2.34 8.87 5.70
N ASN A 143 1.52 9.26 6.68
CA ASN A 143 1.66 8.93 8.10
C ASN A 143 0.56 7.95 8.56
N ARG A 144 0.05 7.13 7.62
CA ARG A 144 -1.14 6.30 7.82
C ARG A 144 -1.06 5.44 9.05
N SER A 145 -2.11 5.53 9.87
CA SER A 145 -2.33 4.68 11.02
C SER A 145 -3.82 4.38 11.17
N PRO A 146 -4.21 3.34 11.93
CA PRO A 146 -5.61 3.15 12.31
C PRO A 146 -6.22 4.38 12.99
N ARG A 147 -5.41 5.18 13.71
CA ARG A 147 -5.88 6.42 14.34
C ARG A 147 -6.13 7.54 13.33
N SER A 148 -5.27 7.73 12.32
CA SER A 148 -5.47 8.81 11.34
C SER A 148 -6.73 8.57 10.53
N ILE A 149 -6.93 7.38 9.97
CA ILE A 149 -8.15 7.08 9.19
C ILE A 149 -9.45 7.16 10.01
N ALA A 150 -9.41 6.89 11.32
CA ALA A 150 -10.58 7.09 12.18
C ALA A 150 -10.89 8.58 12.40
N LEU A 151 -9.88 9.44 12.51
CA LEU A 151 -10.03 10.89 12.62
C LEU A 151 -10.41 11.54 11.28
N ASP A 152 -9.88 11.05 10.15
CA ASP A 152 -10.28 11.42 8.80
C ASP A 152 -11.80 11.24 8.60
N ILE A 153 -12.36 10.15 9.11
CA ILE A 153 -13.81 9.87 9.07
C ILE A 153 -14.61 10.79 10.00
N GLU A 154 -14.04 11.16 11.16
CA GLU A 154 -14.65 12.15 12.05
C GLU A 154 -14.67 13.55 11.41
N GLU A 155 -13.57 13.97 10.78
CA GLU A 155 -13.48 15.26 10.08
C GLU A 155 -14.37 15.30 8.82
N LEU A 156 -14.50 14.18 8.10
CA LEU A 156 -15.49 14.00 7.03
C LEU A 156 -16.92 14.22 7.56
N ALA A 157 -17.26 13.62 8.70
CA ALA A 157 -18.57 13.77 9.32
C ALA A 157 -18.84 15.21 9.80
N ASP A 158 -17.82 15.86 10.37
CA ASP A 158 -17.91 17.24 10.86
C ASP A 158 -18.15 18.24 9.73
N GLY A 159 -17.33 18.23 8.67
CA GLY A 159 -17.47 19.19 7.58
C GLY A 159 -18.63 18.91 6.62
N LEU A 160 -19.21 17.71 6.65
CA LEU A 160 -20.51 17.42 6.05
C LEU A 160 -21.70 17.78 6.97
N GLY A 161 -21.47 18.18 8.22
CA GLY A 161 -22.56 18.49 9.15
C GLY A 161 -23.43 17.28 9.49
N LEU A 162 -22.85 16.09 9.60
CA LEU A 162 -23.61 14.89 9.95
C LEU A 162 -24.20 14.98 11.37
N GLY A 163 -23.52 15.72 12.26
CA GLY A 163 -23.97 15.97 13.63
C GLY A 163 -23.09 15.25 14.66
N PRO A 164 -23.51 15.18 15.94
CA PRO A 164 -22.70 14.62 17.00
C PRO A 164 -22.42 13.12 16.79
N ASN A 165 -23.40 12.37 16.26
CA ASN A 165 -23.32 10.93 16.06
C ASN A 165 -23.79 10.51 14.67
N PHE A 166 -23.08 9.54 14.08
CA PHE A 166 -23.39 8.95 12.77
C PHE A 166 -23.16 7.43 12.78
N TYR A 167 -23.63 6.73 11.76
CA TYR A 167 -23.45 5.29 11.60
C TYR A 167 -22.27 5.00 10.66
N VAL A 168 -21.56 3.89 10.88
CA VAL A 168 -20.49 3.42 9.99
C VAL A 168 -20.83 2.04 9.45
N PHE A 169 -20.68 1.84 8.13
CA PHE A 169 -20.82 0.55 7.47
C PHE A 169 -19.50 0.19 6.79
N GLY A 170 -18.81 -0.84 7.29
CA GLY A 170 -17.56 -1.34 6.72
C GLY A 170 -17.75 -2.66 5.97
N LEU A 171 -17.41 -2.68 4.68
CA LEU A 171 -17.38 -3.89 3.87
C LEU A 171 -15.93 -4.39 3.69
N SER A 172 -15.67 -5.67 3.95
CA SER A 172 -14.36 -6.29 3.72
C SER A 172 -13.23 -5.53 4.43
N MET A 173 -12.25 -4.98 3.70
CA MET A 173 -11.17 -4.16 4.25
C MET A 173 -11.67 -2.87 4.94
N GLY A 174 -12.86 -2.36 4.58
CA GLY A 174 -13.54 -1.30 5.31
C GLY A 174 -13.87 -1.68 6.76
N GLY A 175 -13.98 -2.98 7.05
CA GLY A 175 -14.16 -3.50 8.40
C GLY A 175 -12.97 -3.21 9.33
N GLU A 176 -11.73 -3.31 8.85
CA GLU A 176 -10.53 -2.94 9.63
C GLU A 176 -10.60 -1.49 10.10
N ILE A 177 -11.06 -0.60 9.22
CA ILE A 177 -11.22 0.83 9.50
C ILE A 177 -12.41 1.06 10.44
N THR A 178 -13.53 0.34 10.29
CA THR A 178 -14.63 0.38 11.25
C THR A 178 -14.19 -0.02 12.67
N TRP A 179 -13.30 -1.02 12.80
CA TRP A 179 -12.66 -1.36 14.09
C TRP A 179 -11.78 -0.22 14.63
N ALA A 180 -11.10 0.50 13.75
CA ALA A 180 -10.36 1.70 14.14
C ALA A 180 -11.29 2.83 14.60
N CYS A 181 -12.43 3.04 13.94
CA CYS A 181 -13.46 3.99 14.38
C CYS A 181 -14.00 3.64 15.77
N LEU A 182 -14.36 2.37 16.01
CA LEU A 182 -14.78 1.87 17.33
C LEU A 182 -13.74 2.13 18.42
N LYS A 183 -12.44 2.09 18.09
CA LYS A 183 -11.35 2.30 19.04
C LYS A 183 -11.06 3.78 19.33
N TYR A 184 -11.08 4.63 18.31
CA TYR A 184 -10.57 6.01 18.40
C TYR A 184 -11.65 7.08 18.44
N ILE A 185 -12.82 6.84 17.83
CA ILE A 185 -13.95 7.78 17.78
C ILE A 185 -15.28 7.19 18.28
N PRO A 186 -15.33 6.28 19.28
CA PRO A 186 -16.59 5.61 19.69
C PRO A 186 -17.69 6.60 20.11
N HIS A 187 -17.29 7.74 20.68
CA HIS A 187 -18.18 8.82 21.10
C HIS A 187 -18.92 9.50 19.92
N ARG A 188 -18.49 9.29 18.68
CA ARG A 188 -19.14 9.77 17.43
C ARG A 188 -20.02 8.73 16.77
N LEU A 189 -20.05 7.49 17.25
CA LEU A 189 -20.74 6.38 16.58
C LEU A 189 -22.13 6.13 17.19
N ALA A 190 -23.18 6.33 16.40
CA ALA A 190 -24.55 5.90 16.73
C ALA A 190 -24.73 4.38 16.58
N GLY A 191 -23.92 3.76 15.72
CA GLY A 191 -23.90 2.32 15.49
C GLY A 191 -22.92 1.93 14.38
N VAL A 192 -22.59 0.64 14.31
CA VAL A 192 -21.68 0.10 13.28
C VAL A 192 -22.25 -1.16 12.64
N ALA A 193 -21.94 -1.35 11.36
CA ALA A 193 -22.14 -2.59 10.63
C ALA A 193 -20.81 -3.07 10.05
N LEU A 194 -20.49 -4.34 10.29
CA LEU A 194 -19.31 -5.04 9.77
C LEU A 194 -19.78 -6.15 8.85
N VAL A 195 -19.52 -6.05 7.55
CA VAL A 195 -19.94 -7.05 6.55
C VAL A 195 -18.73 -7.72 5.94
N ALA A 196 -18.64 -9.05 6.14
CA ALA A 196 -17.49 -9.87 5.76
C ALA A 196 -16.11 -9.23 6.08
N PRO A 197 -15.89 -8.72 7.32
CA PRO A 197 -14.77 -7.84 7.62
C PRO A 197 -13.42 -8.56 7.50
N ALA A 198 -12.42 -7.87 6.97
CA ALA A 198 -11.03 -8.28 7.13
C ALA A 198 -10.65 -8.19 8.62
N ILE A 199 -10.00 -9.24 9.14
CA ILE A 199 -9.57 -9.32 10.54
C ILE A 199 -8.05 -9.30 10.66
N ASN A 200 -7.55 -8.80 11.79
CA ASN A 200 -6.13 -8.81 12.11
C ASN A 200 -5.83 -9.96 13.08
N TYR A 201 -5.15 -10.99 12.57
CA TYR A 201 -4.80 -12.21 13.30
C TYR A 201 -3.86 -12.00 14.50
N TRP A 202 -3.28 -10.80 14.65
CA TRP A 202 -2.36 -10.43 15.73
C TRP A 202 -2.99 -9.51 16.79
N TRP A 203 -4.33 -9.37 16.82
CA TRP A 203 -5.00 -8.66 17.91
C TRP A 203 -4.88 -9.41 19.24
N ARG A 204 -4.32 -8.74 20.25
CA ARG A 204 -4.03 -9.29 21.60
C ARG A 204 -5.22 -9.87 22.37
N ASN A 205 -6.44 -9.54 21.98
CA ASN A 205 -7.67 -9.96 22.66
C ASN A 205 -8.40 -11.10 21.94
N LEU A 206 -7.82 -11.64 20.85
CA LEU A 206 -8.32 -12.85 20.19
C LEU A 206 -7.57 -14.08 20.77
N PRO A 207 -8.24 -15.23 20.98
CA PRO A 207 -7.59 -16.47 21.40
C PRO A 207 -6.54 -16.91 20.37
N GLU A 208 -5.30 -17.12 20.82
CA GLU A 208 -4.15 -17.37 19.95
C GLU A 208 -4.23 -18.73 19.24
N ASP A 209 -4.84 -19.71 19.88
CA ASP A 209 -5.18 -21.02 19.29
C ASP A 209 -6.10 -20.84 18.08
N ILE A 210 -7.21 -20.10 18.23
CA ILE A 210 -8.17 -19.83 17.16
C ILE A 210 -7.53 -19.00 16.03
N THR A 211 -6.78 -17.94 16.35
CA THR A 211 -6.15 -17.13 15.29
C THR A 211 -5.08 -17.91 14.54
N ARG A 212 -4.30 -18.77 15.21
CA ARG A 212 -3.34 -19.66 14.55
C ARG A 212 -4.02 -20.71 13.67
N GLU A 213 -5.12 -21.31 14.14
CA GLU A 213 -5.89 -22.30 13.37
C GLU A 213 -6.44 -21.67 12.08
N VAL A 214 -7.20 -20.58 12.20
CA VAL A 214 -7.78 -19.87 11.04
C VAL A 214 -6.68 -19.33 10.11
N PHE A 215 -5.55 -18.89 10.65
CA PHE A 215 -4.41 -18.47 9.83
C PHE A 215 -3.75 -19.64 9.08
N SER A 216 -3.69 -20.82 9.68
CA SER A 216 -3.04 -22.00 9.09
C SER A 216 -3.76 -22.56 7.86
N VAL A 217 -5.09 -22.40 7.79
CA VAL A 217 -5.92 -22.86 6.67
C VAL A 217 -5.99 -21.88 5.49
N MET A 218 -5.48 -20.65 5.66
CA MET A 218 -5.32 -19.72 4.52
C MET A 218 -4.27 -20.24 3.53
N LEU A 219 -4.42 -19.86 2.26
CA LEU A 219 -3.46 -20.21 1.22
C LEU A 219 -2.07 -19.61 1.53
N PRO A 220 -0.96 -20.33 1.26
CA PRO A 220 0.38 -19.89 1.66
C PRO A 220 0.78 -18.49 1.16
N ALA A 221 0.30 -18.08 -0.02
CA ALA A 221 0.57 -16.75 -0.58
C ALA A 221 -0.08 -15.62 0.24
N ASP A 222 -1.31 -15.83 0.72
CA ASP A 222 -2.03 -14.88 1.57
C ASP A 222 -1.46 -14.85 2.99
N GLN A 223 -1.06 -16.01 3.53
CA GLN A 223 -0.30 -16.09 4.78
C GLN A 223 0.98 -15.25 4.71
N TRP A 224 1.77 -15.36 3.64
CA TRP A 224 2.98 -14.56 3.47
C TRP A 224 2.69 -13.07 3.25
N ALA A 225 1.69 -12.72 2.44
CA ALA A 225 1.29 -11.33 2.23
C ALA A 225 0.90 -10.65 3.56
N LEU A 226 0.11 -11.31 4.40
CA LEU A 226 -0.26 -10.80 5.73
C LEU A 226 0.93 -10.71 6.68
N ARG A 227 1.85 -11.70 6.67
CA ARG A 227 3.08 -11.64 7.47
C ARG A 227 3.98 -10.48 7.07
N VAL A 228 4.12 -10.20 5.77
CA VAL A 228 4.90 -9.06 5.29
C VAL A 228 4.24 -7.74 5.70
N ALA A 229 2.93 -7.60 5.49
CA ALA A 229 2.18 -6.42 5.92
C ALA A 229 2.28 -6.18 7.44
N HIS A 230 2.32 -7.24 8.26
CA HIS A 230 2.42 -7.13 9.72
C HIS A 230 3.85 -6.87 10.23
N TYR A 231 4.83 -7.70 9.84
CA TYR A 231 6.19 -7.65 10.41
C TYR A 231 7.15 -6.74 9.64
N ALA A 232 6.90 -6.49 8.35
CA ALA A 232 7.75 -5.69 7.48
C ALA A 232 6.93 -4.78 6.53
N PRO A 233 6.03 -3.91 7.06
CA PRO A 233 5.12 -3.11 6.24
C PRO A 233 5.81 -2.25 5.18
N TRP A 234 7.06 -1.84 5.41
CA TRP A 234 7.88 -1.10 4.43
C TRP A 234 8.26 -1.92 3.18
N LEU A 235 8.09 -3.25 3.20
CA LEU A 235 8.26 -4.13 2.03
C LEU A 235 6.93 -4.42 1.30
N THR A 236 5.79 -3.90 1.76
CA THR A 236 4.48 -4.23 1.18
C THR A 236 4.38 -3.88 -0.31
N TYR A 237 4.96 -2.74 -0.73
CA TYR A 237 5.00 -2.37 -2.15
C TYR A 237 5.82 -3.38 -2.97
N TRP A 238 7.04 -3.69 -2.53
CA TRP A 238 7.92 -4.67 -3.17
C TRP A 238 7.27 -6.05 -3.26
N TRP A 239 6.68 -6.53 -2.16
CA TRP A 239 6.03 -7.83 -2.08
C TRP A 239 4.89 -8.01 -3.09
N ASN A 240 4.14 -6.94 -3.34
CA ASN A 240 3.03 -6.94 -4.29
C ASN A 240 3.44 -6.64 -5.74
N THR A 241 4.70 -6.25 -5.99
CA THR A 241 5.20 -5.91 -7.34
C THR A 241 6.30 -6.85 -7.87
N GLN A 242 6.93 -7.63 -6.99
CA GLN A 242 7.86 -8.69 -7.36
C GLN A 242 7.18 -9.82 -8.17
N LYS A 243 8.00 -10.61 -8.89
CA LYS A 243 7.52 -11.68 -9.81
C LYS A 243 8.15 -13.06 -9.51
N TRP A 244 8.81 -13.21 -8.37
CA TRP A 244 9.54 -14.42 -7.98
C TRP A 244 8.67 -15.38 -7.17
N PHE A 245 7.70 -14.85 -6.44
CA PHE A 245 6.79 -15.61 -5.57
C PHE A 245 5.33 -15.21 -5.83
N PRO A 246 4.36 -16.10 -5.61
CA PRO A 246 2.94 -15.76 -5.65
C PRO A 246 2.60 -14.63 -4.65
N ILE A 247 1.92 -13.59 -5.15
CA ILE A 247 1.32 -12.53 -4.32
C ILE A 247 -0.02 -13.01 -3.75
N SER A 248 -0.67 -12.19 -2.91
CA SER A 248 -2.01 -12.50 -2.37
C SER A 248 -2.99 -12.89 -3.48
N ASN A 249 -3.77 -13.95 -3.26
CA ASN A 249 -4.75 -14.43 -4.22
C ASN A 249 -5.87 -13.42 -4.47
N VAL A 250 -6.17 -12.55 -3.49
CA VAL A 250 -7.09 -11.41 -3.64
C VAL A 250 -6.52 -10.41 -4.65
N ILE A 251 -5.24 -10.02 -4.51
CA ILE A 251 -4.56 -9.05 -5.39
C ILE A 251 -4.34 -9.64 -6.80
N ALA A 252 -4.12 -10.94 -6.90
CA ALA A 252 -4.01 -11.66 -8.18
C ALA A 252 -5.36 -11.93 -8.86
N GLY A 253 -6.49 -11.66 -8.20
CA GLY A 253 -7.83 -12.02 -8.68
C GLY A 253 -8.03 -13.52 -8.90
N ASN A 254 -7.33 -14.36 -8.12
CA ASN A 254 -7.34 -15.80 -8.30
C ASN A 254 -8.63 -16.41 -7.71
N LEU A 255 -9.43 -17.05 -8.57
CA LEU A 255 -10.73 -17.63 -8.22
C LEU A 255 -10.67 -18.75 -7.17
N VAL A 256 -9.47 -19.27 -6.85
CA VAL A 256 -9.23 -20.25 -5.77
C VAL A 256 -9.72 -19.79 -4.39
N ILE A 257 -9.90 -18.48 -4.17
CA ILE A 257 -10.42 -17.92 -2.91
C ILE A 257 -11.93 -18.16 -2.71
N PHE A 258 -12.65 -18.51 -3.78
CA PHE A 258 -14.09 -18.72 -3.75
C PHE A 258 -14.43 -20.17 -3.49
N SER A 259 -15.38 -20.42 -2.59
CA SER A 259 -15.99 -21.74 -2.46
C SER A 259 -16.78 -22.11 -3.72
N ARG A 260 -17.16 -23.38 -3.84
CA ARG A 260 -18.05 -23.83 -4.91
C ARG A 260 -19.36 -23.05 -4.92
N GLN A 261 -19.93 -22.78 -3.75
CA GLN A 261 -21.17 -22.03 -3.56
C GLN A 261 -20.99 -20.57 -4.02
N ASP A 262 -19.86 -19.94 -3.70
CA ASP A 262 -19.54 -18.59 -4.17
C ASP A 262 -19.44 -18.55 -5.70
N MET A 263 -18.79 -19.55 -6.31
CA MET A 263 -18.72 -19.68 -7.78
C MET A 263 -20.10 -19.88 -8.41
N GLU A 264 -21.00 -20.62 -7.77
CA GLU A 264 -22.40 -20.77 -8.22
C GLU A 264 -23.18 -19.44 -8.11
N VAL A 265 -22.94 -18.62 -7.07
CA VAL A 265 -23.54 -17.28 -6.92
C VAL A 265 -22.97 -16.29 -7.94
N LEU A 266 -21.65 -16.21 -8.07
CA LEU A 266 -20.95 -15.40 -9.08
C LEU A 266 -21.44 -15.75 -10.50
N SER A 267 -21.81 -17.01 -10.75
CA SER A 267 -22.38 -17.42 -12.03
C SER A 267 -23.75 -16.83 -12.32
N LYS A 268 -24.65 -16.81 -11.32
CA LYS A 268 -25.98 -16.22 -11.42
C LYS A 268 -25.93 -14.69 -11.55
N LEU A 269 -24.89 -14.07 -10.98
CA LEU A 269 -24.64 -12.63 -11.08
C LEU A 269 -23.88 -12.23 -12.37
N GLY A 270 -23.54 -13.17 -13.25
CA GLY A 270 -22.90 -12.88 -14.54
C GLY A 270 -21.39 -12.62 -14.48
N PHE A 271 -20.72 -13.03 -13.40
CA PHE A 271 -19.29 -12.80 -13.15
C PHE A 271 -18.37 -13.96 -13.58
N VAL A 272 -18.85 -15.01 -14.27
CA VAL A 272 -17.98 -16.16 -14.68
C VAL A 272 -16.97 -15.84 -15.78
N ASN A 273 -17.04 -14.67 -16.42
CA ASN A 273 -16.03 -14.30 -17.41
C ASN A 273 -14.79 -13.77 -16.67
N PRO A 274 -13.59 -14.39 -16.79
CA PRO A 274 -12.39 -13.95 -16.06
C PRO A 274 -12.06 -12.47 -16.28
N ASN A 275 -12.32 -11.99 -17.50
CA ASN A 275 -12.10 -10.59 -17.89
C ASN A 275 -13.05 -9.61 -17.18
N ARG A 276 -14.21 -10.07 -16.68
CA ARG A 276 -15.14 -9.27 -15.88
C ARG A 276 -14.82 -9.29 -14.38
N VAL A 277 -14.27 -10.38 -13.86
CA VAL A 277 -13.75 -10.43 -12.47
C VAL A 277 -12.53 -9.52 -12.35
N GLN A 278 -11.59 -9.58 -13.30
CA GLN A 278 -10.48 -8.62 -13.36
C GLN A 278 -10.96 -7.16 -13.51
N ALA A 279 -12.01 -6.90 -14.29
CA ALA A 279 -12.58 -5.55 -14.43
C ALA A 279 -13.29 -5.01 -13.17
N LEU A 280 -13.37 -5.81 -12.10
CA LEU A 280 -13.89 -5.49 -10.77
C LEU A 280 -12.82 -5.54 -9.67
N LEU A 281 -11.57 -5.89 -10.03
CA LEU A 281 -10.42 -6.03 -9.12
C LEU A 281 -9.20 -5.18 -9.54
N TYR A 282 -9.33 -4.37 -10.59
CA TYR A 282 -8.31 -3.42 -11.06
C TYR A 282 -8.88 -2.05 -11.48
N ARG A 283 -9.87 -1.50 -10.76
CA ARG A 283 -10.43 -0.16 -11.04
C ARG A 283 -9.86 0.97 -10.20
N CYS A 284 -9.25 0.69 -9.05
CA CYS A 284 -8.93 1.72 -8.06
C CYS A 284 -7.46 1.72 -7.60
N LEU A 285 -6.59 0.92 -8.23
CA LEU A 285 -5.14 0.98 -8.10
C LEU A 285 -4.54 1.93 -9.16
N VAL A 286 -4.29 3.19 -8.79
CA VAL A 286 -3.63 4.23 -9.60
C VAL A 286 -2.38 4.77 -8.89
#